data_AF-A0A2H0KCE0-F1
#
_entry.id   AF-A0A2H0KCE0-F1
#
_cell.length_a   1.000
_cell.length_b   1.000
_cell.length_c   1.000
_cell.angle_alpha   90.00
_cell.angle_beta   90.00
_cell.angle_gamma   90.00
#
_symmetry.space_group_name_H-M   'P 1'
#
loop_
_entity.id
_entity.type
_entity.pdbx_description
1 polymer ?
#
loop_
_entity_poly.entity_id
_entity_poly.type
_entity_poly.pdbx_seq_one_letter_code
_entity_poly.pdbx_strand_id
1 'polypeptide(L)' 'MQTKNAVVNQTKFDDAEFQTSSSTRRITHQCVMVAIRPDVVAVRHTRDPEKTTLEYTRGEWEAFIDGVKKGEFDLK' A
#
# COMPACT_ATOMS: atom_id res chain seq x y z
N MET A 1 28.35 26.91 0.09
CA MET A 1 26.88 26.77 0.24
C MET A 1 26.45 25.52 -0.52
N GLN A 2 26.07 24.46 0.18
CA GLN A 2 25.66 23.20 -0.45
C GLN A 2 24.20 23.33 -0.90
N THR A 3 23.95 23.30 -2.21
CA THR A 3 22.62 23.15 -2.79
C THR A 3 22.16 21.72 -2.57
N LYS A 4 21.14 21.55 -1.73
CA LYS A 4 20.51 20.27 -1.41
C LYS A 4 19.96 19.66 -2.71
N ASN A 5 20.51 18.52 -3.10
CA ASN A 5 19.90 17.64 -4.08
C ASN A 5 18.49 17.31 -3.59
N ALA A 6 17.47 17.74 -4.32
CA ALA A 6 16.14 17.18 -4.17
C ALA A 6 16.26 15.70 -4.57
N VAL A 7 16.27 14.82 -3.57
CA VAL A 7 16.00 13.40 -3.80
C VAL A 7 14.57 13.36 -4.31
N VAL A 8 14.43 13.36 -5.63
CA VAL A 8 13.19 12.95 -6.28
C VAL A 8 13.01 11.50 -5.85
N ASN A 9 12.20 11.27 -4.82
CA ASN A 9 11.64 9.95 -4.56
C ASN A 9 10.80 9.62 -5.79
N GLN A 10 11.43 8.99 -6.77
CA GLN A 10 10.72 8.33 -7.86
C GLN A 10 9.83 7.29 -7.19
N THR A 11 8.56 7.61 -6.97
CA THR A 11 7.58 6.63 -6.53
C THR A 11 7.55 5.53 -7.58
N LYS A 12 8.01 4.33 -7.21
CA LYS A 12 8.16 3.15 -8.08
C LYS A 12 6.81 2.64 -8.66
N PHE A 13 5.70 3.20 -8.18
CA PHE A 13 4.33 2.96 -8.58
C PHE A 13 3.63 4.28 -8.89
N ASP A 14 2.88 4.30 -9.98
CA ASP A 14 1.99 5.40 -10.33
C ASP A 14 0.70 5.34 -9.50
N ASP A 15 0.15 6.50 -9.15
CA ASP A 15 -1.09 6.57 -8.35
C ASP A 15 -2.27 5.87 -9.05
N ALA A 16 -2.28 5.83 -10.39
CA ALA A 16 -3.31 5.17 -11.19
C ALA A 16 -3.32 3.64 -11.04
N GLU A 17 -2.22 3.03 -10.57
CA GLU A 17 -2.14 1.58 -10.35
C GLU A 17 -2.83 1.13 -9.05
N PHE A 18 -3.10 2.06 -8.13
CA PHE A 18 -3.65 1.76 -6.82
C PHE A 18 -5.17 1.62 -6.86
N GLN A 19 -5.67 0.50 -6.33
CA GLN A 19 -7.08 0.30 -6.04
C GLN A 19 -7.37 0.59 -4.57
N THR A 20 -8.30 1.51 -4.33
CA THR A 20 -8.80 1.82 -2.98
C THR A 20 -9.88 0.82 -2.59
N SER A 21 -9.82 0.32 -1.35
CA SER A 21 -10.87 -0.58 -0.82
C SER A 21 -12.25 0.06 -0.89
N SER A 22 -13.27 -0.70 -1.31
CA SER A 22 -14.66 -0.23 -1.33
C SER A 22 -15.19 0.13 0.05
N SER A 23 -14.67 -0.51 1.10
CA SER A 23 -15.04 -0.24 2.51
C SER A 23 -14.61 1.16 2.96
N THR A 24 -13.58 1.73 2.34
CA THR A 24 -13.12 3.10 2.59
C THR A 24 -14.19 4.15 2.27
N ARG A 25 -15.11 3.88 1.33
CA ARG A 25 -16.18 4.83 0.97
C ARG A 25 -17.25 4.99 2.05
N ARG A 26 -17.35 4.05 3.00
CA ARG A 26 -18.35 4.08 4.08
C ARG A 26 -17.83 4.67 5.38
N ILE A 27 -16.51 4.62 5.61
CA ILE A 27 -15.87 5.09 6.85
C ILE A 27 -14.69 5.97 6.49
N THR A 28 -14.76 7.25 6.88
CA THR A 28 -13.85 8.33 6.47
C THR A 28 -12.40 8.16 6.95
N HIS A 29 -12.00 7.04 7.56
CA HIS A 29 -10.66 6.86 8.15
C HIS A 29 -10.02 5.48 7.87
N GLN A 30 -10.65 4.60 7.08
CA GLN A 30 -10.11 3.25 6.77
C GLN A 30 -9.47 3.22 5.38
N CYS A 31 -8.53 4.12 5.16
CA CYS A 31 -8.07 4.55 3.86
C CYS A 31 -6.84 3.74 3.38
N VAL A 32 -7.05 2.50 2.94
CA VAL A 32 -5.98 1.63 2.40
C VAL A 32 -6.16 1.44 0.89
N MET A 33 -5.07 1.56 0.14
CA MET A 33 -4.99 1.27 -1.28
C MET A 33 -3.88 0.25 -1.58
N VAL A 34 -4.10 -0.59 -2.59
CA VAL A 34 -3.17 -1.65 -3.00
C VAL A 34 -2.93 -1.58 -4.50
N ALA A 35 -1.67 -1.68 -4.93
CA ALA A 35 -1.29 -1.90 -6.33
C ALA A 35 -0.60 -3.27 -6.45
N ILE A 36 -0.97 -4.07 -7.44
CA ILE A 36 -0.47 -5.44 -7.63
C ILE A 36 0.23 -5.53 -8.99
N ARG A 37 1.51 -5.91 -8.99
CA ARG A 37 2.30 -6.28 -10.17
C ARG A 37 2.69 -7.76 -10.08
N PRO A 38 3.30 -8.35 -11.14
CA PRO A 38 3.72 -9.75 -11.11
C PRO A 38 4.56 -10.12 -9.88
N ASP A 39 5.58 -9.34 -9.53
CA ASP A 39 6.55 -9.73 -8.50
C ASP A 39 6.43 -8.97 -7.17
N VAL A 40 5.60 -7.92 -7.14
CA VAL A 40 5.52 -7.00 -6.01
C VAL A 40 4.09 -6.51 -5.79
N VAL A 41 3.72 -6.38 -4.52
CA VAL A 41 2.48 -5.76 -4.06
C VAL A 41 2.83 -4.54 -3.23
N ALA A 42 2.24 -3.40 -3.58
CA ALA A 42 2.42 -2.14 -2.86
C ALA A 42 1.16 -1.80 -2.07
N VAL A 43 1.34 -1.45 -0.80
CA VAL A 43 0.28 -0.97 0.10
C VAL A 43 0.59 0.47 0.49
N ARG A 44 -0.41 1.35 0.38
CA ARG A 44 -0.29 2.77 0.71
C ARG A 44 -1.54 3.26 1.44
N HIS A 45 -1.38 4.26 2.30
CA HIS A 45 -2.48 4.95 2.93
C HIS A 45 -3.00 6.09 2.04
N THR A 46 -4.31 6.17 1.77
CA THR A 46 -4.83 7.08 0.73
C THR A 46 -4.76 8.57 1.08
N ARG A 47 -4.49 8.90 2.34
CA ARG A 47 -4.32 10.30 2.82
C ARG A 47 -2.91 10.63 3.28
N ASP A 48 -1.94 9.77 2.97
CA ASP A 48 -0.55 10.07 3.29
C ASP A 48 0.00 11.13 2.31
N PRO A 49 0.32 12.35 2.77
CA PRO A 49 0.87 13.40 1.91
C PRO A 49 2.26 13.03 1.36
N GLU A 50 3.03 12.20 2.09
CA GLU A 50 4.36 11.73 1.67
C GLU A 50 4.28 10.48 0.79
N LYS A 51 3.08 9.92 0.61
CA LYS A 51 2.80 8.71 -0.21
C LYS A 51 3.70 7.52 0.13
N THR A 52 3.98 7.32 1.41
CA THR A 52 4.78 6.21 1.91
C THR A 52 4.16 4.88 1.46
N THR A 53 4.96 4.07 0.76
CA THR A 53 4.51 2.81 0.17
C THR A 53 5.27 1.66 0.81
N LEU A 54 4.55 0.69 1.36
CA LEU A 54 5.12 -0.58 1.80
C LEU A 54 5.06 -1.56 0.62
N GLU A 55 6.21 -2.13 0.26
CA GLU A 55 6.31 -3.14 -0.80
C GLU A 55 6.49 -4.53 -0.18
N TYR A 56 5.74 -5.50 -0.70
CA TYR A 56 5.80 -6.91 -0.34
C TYR A 56 6.06 -7.73 -1.60
N THR A 57 6.81 -8.81 -1.47
CA THR A 57 6.91 -9.81 -2.54
C THR A 57 5.57 -10.50 -2.76
N ARG A 58 5.39 -11.15 -3.92
CA ARG A 58 4.21 -11.99 -4.16
C ARG A 58 4.01 -13.05 -3.07
N GLY A 59 5.07 -13.75 -2.67
CA GLY A 59 4.98 -14.83 -1.68
C GLY A 59 4.57 -14.34 -0.30
N GLU A 60 5.10 -13.19 0.14
CA GLU A 60 4.67 -12.56 1.41
C GLU A 60 3.19 -12.15 1.36
N TRP A 61 2.74 -11.62 0.23
CA TRP A 61 1.35 -11.23 0.07
C TRP A 61 0.39 -12.43 0.02
N GLU A 62 0.80 -13.53 -0.62
CA GLU A 62 0.05 -14.79 -0.61
C GLU A 62 -0.09 -15.35 0.81
N ALA A 63 0.99 -15.34 1.60
CA ALA A 63 0.97 -15.74 3.00
C ALA A 63 0.06 -14.83 3.84
N PHE A 64 0.11 -13.51 3.62
CA PHE A 64 -0.79 -12.56 4.29
C PHE A 64 -2.27 -12.87 3.99
N ILE A 65 -2.63 -13.08 2.72
CA ILE A 65 -4.01 -13.42 2.33
C ILE A 65 -4.46 -14.73 2.97
N ASP A 66 -3.60 -15.75 3.00
CA ASP A 66 -3.92 -17.03 3.64
C ASP A 66 -4.24 -16.85 5.14
N GLY A 67 -3.41 -16.10 5.87
CA GLY A 67 -3.67 -15.77 7.28
C GLY A 67 -4.96 -14.97 7.50
N VAL A 68 -5.24 -13.97 6.65
CA VAL A 68 -6.52 -13.21 6.67
C VAL A 68 -7.71 -14.16 6.48
N LYS A 69 -7.66 -15.07 5.50
CA LYS A 69 -8.76 -16.01 5.23
C LYS A 69 -8.99 -17.02 6.34
N LYS A 70 -7.94 -17.33 7.11
CA LYS A 70 -8.01 -18.20 8.30
C LYS A 70 -8.48 -17.46 9.55
N GLY A 71 -8.70 -16.14 9.49
CA GLY A 71 -9.08 -15.32 10.63
C GLY A 71 -7.94 -15.09 11.63
N GLU A 72 -6.68 -15.32 11.23
CA GLU A 72 -5.52 -15.17 12.12
C GLU A 72 -5.31 -13.71 12.56
N PHE A 73 -5.77 -12.76 11.75
CA PHE A 73 -5.61 -11.32 11.96
C PHE A 73 -6.91 -10.60 12.32
N ASP A 74 -7.97 -11.32 12.68
CA ASP A 74 -9.21 -10.69 13.14
C ASP A 74 -9.00 -9.97 14.48
N LEU A 75 -9.56 -8.77 14.59
CA LEU A 75 -9.48 -7.97 15.81
C LEU A 75 -10.35 -8.61 16.91
N LYS A 76 -9.78 -8.77 18.10
CA LYS A 76 -10.46 -9.31 19.29
C LYS A 76 -11.06 -8.21 20.16
#